data_AF-A0A2N0V7V1-F1
#
_entry.id   AF-A0A2N0V7V1-F1
#
_cell.length_a   1.000
_cell.length_b   1.000
_cell.length_c   1.000
_cell.angle_alpha   90.00
_cell.angle_beta   90.00
_cell.angle_gamma   90.00
#
_symmetry.space_group_name_H-M   'P 1'
#
loop_
_entity.id
_entity.type
_entity.pdbx_description
1 polymer ?
#
loop_
_entity_poly.entity_id
_entity_poly.type
_entity_poly.pdbx_seq_one_letter_code
_entity_poly.pdbx_strand_id
1 'polypeptide(L)'
;MNMAKVNGKKLNRRVAFRIHEQANLFYRKLDHDGQMQAPENFHDLLGNSNPPDTVSPQALPDSQSRENDTLNVNISASGIAFTAQEPLQAGDYLMLRILLLSNMTAIMTCCKVVYCKPSNPYENDRYPYLIGAQFVNLTPEDTALLNKHIDKTKTQQRAVNGLLLSLALLILAMPDAAFGLLMGLIHHVFEVVLHVAHLMFEYAEYNLDHVIEHAFHTDTHTTQVIVFYILCTLGLVGLYFIWRIIPRHCRRAGNSLIAFWCRKKASCLYYWGEQSLADKIKFVGITLAAVGCYGYFAI
;
A
#
# COMPACT_ATOMS: atom_id res chain seq x y z
N MET A 1 0.47 -32.13 9.95
CA MET A 1 1.00 -31.96 8.57
C MET A 1 2.47 -31.56 8.68
N ASN A 2 3.35 -32.40 8.15
CA ASN A 2 4.75 -32.54 8.57
C ASN A 2 5.60 -31.28 8.37
N MET A 3 6.09 -30.73 9.49
CA MET A 3 7.08 -29.66 9.53
C MET A 3 8.46 -30.27 9.32
N ALA A 4 9.13 -29.92 8.21
CA ALA A 4 10.54 -30.25 8.02
C ALA A 4 11.38 -29.57 9.12
N LYS A 5 11.91 -30.37 10.05
CA LYS A 5 12.90 -29.96 11.04
C LYS A 5 14.25 -29.89 10.35
N VAL A 6 14.73 -28.68 10.09
CA VAL A 6 16.16 -28.44 9.85
C VAL A 6 16.67 -27.64 11.06
N ASN A 7 17.50 -28.31 11.85
CA ASN A 7 18.44 -27.73 12.82
C ASN A 7 17.88 -27.00 14.06
N GLY A 8 16.98 -27.65 14.82
CA GLY A 8 16.79 -27.47 16.29
C GLY A 8 16.31 -26.12 16.82
N LYS A 9 16.42 -25.03 16.06
CA LYS A 9 15.88 -23.71 16.38
C LYS A 9 14.55 -23.57 15.66
N LYS A 10 13.47 -23.35 16.41
CA LYS A 10 12.25 -22.78 15.85
C LYS A 10 12.62 -21.40 15.31
N LEU A 11 13.10 -21.33 14.06
CA LEU A 11 13.28 -20.05 13.39
C LEU A 11 11.87 -19.48 13.27
N ASN A 12 11.60 -18.47 14.10
CA ASN A 12 10.35 -17.74 14.08
C ASN A 12 10.28 -17.08 12.69
N ARG A 13 9.60 -17.76 11.74
CA ARG A 13 9.63 -17.47 10.30
C ARG A 13 9.00 -16.10 9.95
N ARG A 14 8.48 -15.39 10.96
CA ARG A 14 8.02 -14.00 10.90
C ARG A 14 9.13 -12.97 11.13
N VAL A 15 10.34 -13.40 11.49
CA VAL A 15 11.53 -12.54 11.66
C VAL A 15 12.33 -12.43 10.36
N ALA A 16 12.04 -13.25 9.34
CA ALA A 16 12.50 -12.96 7.98
C ALA A 16 11.77 -11.69 7.53
N PHE A 17 12.49 -10.57 7.54
CA PHE A 17 11.96 -9.23 7.27
C PHE A 17 11.33 -9.18 5.88
N ARG A 18 10.15 -8.56 5.85
CA ARG A 18 9.20 -8.57 4.73
C ARG A 18 9.04 -7.15 4.23
N ILE A 19 9.61 -6.84 3.07
CA ILE A 19 9.38 -5.56 2.41
C ILE A 19 8.17 -5.74 1.50
N HIS A 20 7.13 -4.98 1.76
CA HIS A 20 5.98 -4.86 0.87
C HIS A 20 6.33 -3.83 -0.19
N GLU A 21 6.58 -4.30 -1.40
CA GLU A 21 6.88 -3.45 -2.54
C GLU A 21 5.97 -3.83 -3.71
N GLN A 22 5.68 -2.86 -4.57
CA GLN A 22 5.14 -3.17 -5.88
C GLN A 22 6.30 -3.61 -6.77
N ALA A 23 6.19 -4.79 -7.38
CA ALA A 23 7.15 -5.25 -8.36
C ALA A 23 6.43 -5.83 -9.57
N ASN A 24 7.06 -5.66 -10.73
CA ASN A 24 6.67 -6.44 -11.90
C ASN A 24 7.35 -7.80 -11.78
N LEU A 25 6.53 -8.82 -11.59
CA LEU A 25 6.97 -10.19 -11.42
C LEU A 25 6.66 -10.97 -12.68
N PHE A 26 7.68 -11.60 -13.25
CA PHE A 26 7.51 -12.60 -14.31
C PHE A 26 8.01 -13.93 -13.79
N TYR A 27 7.22 -14.99 -13.98
CA TYR A 27 7.64 -16.34 -13.59
C TYR A 27 7.41 -17.34 -14.70
N ARG A 28 8.35 -18.29 -14.83
CA ARG A 28 8.23 -19.47 -15.69
C ARG A 28 8.46 -20.72 -14.85
N LYS A 29 7.54 -21.67 -14.93
CA LYS A 29 7.71 -23.01 -14.33
C LYS A 29 8.73 -23.79 -15.16
N LEU A 30 9.69 -24.43 -14.51
CA LEU A 30 10.58 -25.38 -15.17
C LEU A 30 9.94 -26.77 -15.16
N ASP A 31 9.74 -27.36 -16.34
CA ASP A 31 9.23 -28.72 -16.46
C ASP A 31 10.27 -29.76 -16.05
N HIS A 32 9.78 -30.82 -15.41
CA HIS A 32 10.55 -31.73 -14.58
C HIS A 32 10.93 -33.00 -15.35
N ASP A 33 11.91 -32.91 -16.25
CA ASP A 33 12.59 -34.11 -16.75
C ASP A 33 13.92 -34.31 -16.01
N GLY A 34 13.89 -35.29 -15.09
CA GLY A 34 15.04 -36.12 -14.68
C GLY A 34 16.31 -35.43 -14.20
N GLN A 35 16.51 -35.44 -12.87
CA GLN A 35 17.82 -35.31 -12.19
C GLN A 35 18.68 -34.11 -12.58
N MET A 36 18.45 -32.98 -11.91
CA MET A 36 19.54 -32.05 -11.62
C MET A 36 19.50 -31.69 -10.14
N GLN A 37 20.56 -32.11 -9.42
CA GLN A 37 21.09 -31.32 -8.31
C GLN A 37 21.29 -29.88 -8.81
N ALA A 38 21.10 -28.90 -7.94
CA ALA A 38 21.12 -27.46 -8.24
C ALA A 38 22.09 -27.16 -9.41
N PRO A 39 21.62 -26.57 -10.53
CA PRO A 39 22.46 -26.46 -11.72
C PRO A 39 23.66 -25.58 -11.36
N GLU A 40 24.83 -26.21 -11.16
CA GLU A 40 26.10 -25.54 -10.86
C GLU A 40 26.55 -24.65 -12.02
N ASN A 41 25.96 -24.81 -13.21
CA ASN A 41 26.24 -24.05 -14.42
C ASN A 41 25.04 -23.19 -14.88
N PHE A 42 24.40 -22.46 -13.96
CA PHE A 42 23.30 -21.55 -14.33
C PHE A 42 23.78 -20.22 -14.92
N HIS A 43 25.02 -19.81 -14.63
CA HIS A 43 25.65 -18.66 -15.29
C HIS A 43 25.75 -18.85 -16.81
N ASP A 44 25.92 -20.09 -17.28
CA ASP A 44 26.01 -20.40 -18.71
C ASP A 44 24.66 -20.26 -19.43
N LEU A 45 23.52 -20.46 -18.73
CA LEU A 45 22.18 -20.19 -19.30
C LEU A 45 21.86 -18.70 -19.40
N LEU A 46 22.53 -17.87 -18.58
CA LEU A 46 22.45 -16.41 -18.68
C LEU A 46 23.48 -15.85 -19.68
N GLY A 47 24.55 -16.59 -19.99
CA GLY A 47 25.69 -16.15 -20.80
C GLY A 47 25.76 -16.70 -22.24
N ASN A 48 25.22 -17.87 -22.55
CA ASN A 48 25.34 -18.49 -23.88
C ASN A 48 24.26 -18.06 -24.88
N SER A 49 24.07 -16.75 -25.03
CA SER A 49 23.51 -16.18 -26.26
C SER A 49 24.64 -15.65 -27.14
N ASN A 50 25.43 -16.54 -27.74
CA ASN A 50 26.22 -16.18 -28.92
C ASN A 50 25.43 -16.59 -30.19
N PRO A 51 25.33 -15.70 -31.18
CA PRO A 51 24.27 -15.71 -32.17
C PRO A 51 24.62 -16.64 -33.36
N PRO A 52 23.68 -17.42 -33.90
CA PRO A 52 23.58 -17.54 -35.35
C PRO A 52 22.92 -16.25 -35.86
N ASP A 53 23.57 -15.64 -36.84
CA ASP A 53 23.22 -14.37 -37.46
C ASP A 53 21.71 -14.20 -37.71
N THR A 54 21.24 -12.96 -37.53
CA THR A 54 19.86 -12.47 -37.74
C THR A 54 18.80 -12.92 -36.72
N VAL A 55 18.66 -12.18 -35.61
CA VAL A 55 17.42 -11.56 -35.06
C VAL A 55 17.73 -10.90 -33.68
N SER A 56 17.12 -9.73 -33.44
CA SER A 56 17.32 -8.69 -32.40
C SER A 56 17.66 -9.09 -30.94
N PRO A 57 18.38 -8.23 -30.18
CA PRO A 57 18.88 -8.50 -28.82
C PRO A 57 17.86 -8.26 -27.69
N GLN A 58 16.60 -8.73 -27.82
CA GLN A 58 15.51 -8.43 -26.86
C GLN A 58 14.46 -9.55 -26.69
N ALA A 59 14.78 -10.82 -26.93
CA ALA A 59 13.79 -11.89 -26.74
C ALA A 59 13.67 -12.29 -25.26
N LEU A 60 12.69 -11.68 -24.59
CA LEU A 60 12.17 -12.05 -23.29
C LEU A 60 11.71 -13.53 -23.29
N PRO A 61 11.87 -14.29 -22.20
CA PRO A 61 11.13 -15.53 -22.05
C PRO A 61 9.64 -15.21 -21.98
N ASP A 62 8.87 -15.64 -22.99
CA ASP A 62 7.40 -15.56 -22.98
C ASP A 62 6.85 -16.09 -21.65
N SER A 63 6.24 -15.20 -20.86
CA SER A 63 5.52 -15.57 -19.66
C SER A 63 4.07 -15.83 -20.01
N GLN A 64 3.52 -16.96 -19.58
CA GLN A 64 2.07 -17.21 -19.67
C GLN A 64 1.27 -16.32 -18.71
N SER A 65 1.91 -15.66 -17.74
CA SER A 65 1.29 -14.59 -16.96
C SER A 65 1.15 -13.35 -17.83
N ARG A 66 -0.08 -13.00 -18.21
CA ARG A 66 -0.40 -11.72 -18.87
C ARG A 66 0.39 -10.58 -18.25
N GLU A 67 1.17 -9.91 -19.09
CA GLU A 67 1.98 -8.75 -18.77
C GLU A 67 1.17 -7.68 -18.00
N ASN A 68 1.87 -7.01 -17.08
CA ASN A 68 1.61 -5.63 -16.66
C ASN A 68 0.67 -5.33 -15.49
N ASP A 69 0.54 -6.23 -14.50
CA ASP A 69 -0.03 -5.83 -13.20
C ASP A 69 1.09 -5.70 -12.16
N THR A 70 1.24 -4.51 -11.57
CA THR A 70 2.14 -4.26 -10.45
C THR A 70 1.64 -5.04 -9.23
N LEU A 71 2.33 -6.13 -8.89
CA LEU A 71 1.92 -7.00 -7.79
C LEU A 71 2.56 -6.54 -6.49
N ASN A 72 1.79 -6.57 -5.40
CA ASN A 72 2.33 -6.41 -4.06
C ASN A 72 3.12 -7.67 -3.71
N VAL A 73 4.44 -7.58 -3.85
CA VAL A 73 5.36 -8.65 -3.51
C VAL A 73 5.92 -8.43 -2.12
N ASN A 74 6.23 -9.53 -1.48
CA ASN A 74 6.85 -9.56 -0.18
C ASN A 74 8.23 -10.17 -0.30
N ILE A 75 9.26 -9.33 -0.31
CA ILE A 75 10.65 -9.75 -0.55
C ILE A 75 11.41 -9.79 0.78
N SER A 76 12.23 -10.83 0.93
CA SER A 76 13.17 -11.03 2.02
C SER A 76 14.52 -11.51 1.47
N ALA A 77 15.58 -11.50 2.28
CA ALA A 77 16.90 -11.97 1.86
C ALA A 77 16.93 -13.45 1.42
N SER A 78 15.96 -14.27 1.84
CA SER A 78 15.95 -15.72 1.56
C SER A 78 14.81 -16.17 0.65
N GLY A 79 13.89 -15.28 0.27
CA GLY A 79 12.77 -15.65 -0.58
C GLY A 79 11.80 -14.51 -0.82
N ILE A 80 10.78 -14.82 -1.61
CA ILE A 80 9.73 -13.90 -2.05
C ILE A 80 8.36 -14.54 -1.89
N ALA A 81 7.35 -13.76 -1.53
CA ALA A 81 5.96 -14.16 -1.64
C ALA A 81 5.17 -13.19 -2.52
N PHE A 82 4.32 -13.73 -3.38
CA PHE A 82 3.54 -12.97 -4.35
C PHE A 82 2.19 -13.63 -4.58
N THR A 83 1.23 -12.86 -5.08
CA THR A 83 -0.09 -13.37 -5.44
C THR A 83 -0.13 -13.81 -6.90
N ALA A 84 -0.84 -14.89 -7.20
CA ALA A 84 -0.94 -15.49 -8.52
C ALA A 84 -2.38 -15.93 -8.82
N GLN A 85 -2.70 -16.03 -10.12
CA GLN A 85 -3.98 -16.51 -10.60
C GLN A 85 -4.08 -18.04 -10.57
N GLU A 86 -2.96 -18.71 -10.82
CA GLU A 86 -2.89 -20.16 -10.90
C GLU A 86 -2.26 -20.76 -9.64
N PRO A 87 -2.73 -21.93 -9.18
CA PRO A 87 -2.14 -22.62 -8.05
C PRO A 87 -0.82 -23.28 -8.47
N LEU A 88 0.27 -22.99 -7.76
CA LEU A 88 1.56 -23.67 -7.91
C LEU A 88 1.75 -24.70 -6.79
N GLN A 89 2.36 -25.84 -7.11
CA GLN A 89 2.58 -26.91 -6.13
C GLN A 89 3.84 -26.67 -5.32
N ALA A 90 3.82 -27.05 -4.04
CA ALA A 90 5.00 -26.99 -3.20
C ALA A 90 6.05 -27.99 -3.72
N GLY A 91 7.27 -27.49 -3.97
CA GLY A 91 8.35 -28.26 -4.56
C GLY A 91 8.72 -27.82 -5.98
N ASP A 92 7.82 -27.14 -6.69
CA ASP A 92 8.06 -26.64 -8.05
C ASP A 92 9.22 -25.63 -8.08
N TYR A 93 10.02 -25.66 -9.15
CA TYR A 93 11.06 -24.66 -9.40
C TYR A 93 10.56 -23.63 -10.40
N LEU A 94 10.75 -22.36 -10.05
CA LEU A 94 10.32 -21.21 -10.82
C LEU A 94 11.54 -20.35 -11.15
N MET A 95 11.65 -19.91 -12.39
CA MET A 95 12.53 -18.81 -12.75
C MET A 95 11.74 -17.50 -12.55
N LEU A 96 12.23 -16.60 -11.70
CA LEU A 96 11.62 -15.30 -11.44
C LEU A 96 12.47 -14.18 -12.03
N ARG A 97 11.80 -13.25 -12.71
CA ARG A 97 12.32 -11.90 -12.97
C ARG A 97 11.56 -10.93 -12.11
N ILE A 98 12.25 -10.28 -11.18
CA ILE A 98 11.69 -9.28 -10.27
C ILE A 98 12.23 -7.93 -10.71
N LEU A 99 11.35 -7.04 -11.20
CA LEU A 99 11.69 -5.64 -11.40
C LEU A 99 11.20 -4.84 -10.18
N LEU A 100 12.15 -4.40 -9.35
CA LEU A 100 11.85 -3.55 -8.19
C LEU A 100 11.62 -2.13 -8.68
N LEU A 101 10.39 -1.63 -8.56
CA LEU A 101 10.00 -0.30 -9.04
C LEU A 101 10.70 0.82 -8.28
N SER A 102 11.06 0.61 -7.01
CA SER A 102 11.72 1.65 -6.20
C SER A 102 13.12 2.02 -6.67
N ASN A 103 13.84 1.08 -7.31
CA ASN A 103 15.23 1.27 -7.75
C ASN A 103 15.46 0.88 -9.21
N MET A 104 14.40 0.58 -9.95
CA MET A 104 14.44 0.05 -11.34
C MET A 104 15.44 -1.09 -11.54
N THR A 105 15.66 -1.90 -10.50
CA THR A 105 16.64 -2.99 -10.53
C THR A 105 15.94 -4.27 -10.92
N ALA A 106 16.44 -4.96 -11.94
CA ALA A 106 15.95 -6.26 -12.36
C ALA A 106 16.80 -7.36 -11.71
N ILE A 107 16.18 -8.26 -10.95
CA ILE A 107 16.81 -9.43 -10.34
C ILE A 107 16.26 -10.68 -11.02
N MET A 108 17.14 -11.48 -11.61
CA MET A 108 16.83 -12.80 -12.16
C MET A 108 17.24 -13.86 -11.16
N THR A 109 16.32 -14.69 -10.70
CA THR A 109 16.63 -15.69 -9.68
C THR A 109 15.76 -16.93 -9.80
N CYS A 110 16.32 -18.08 -9.43
CA CYS A 110 15.60 -19.33 -9.35
C CYS A 110 15.04 -19.52 -7.94
N CYS A 111 13.78 -19.92 -7.87
CA CYS A 111 13.08 -20.10 -6.61
C CYS A 111 12.41 -21.46 -6.54
N LYS A 112 12.41 -22.06 -5.35
CA LYS A 112 11.60 -23.25 -5.06
C LYS A 112 10.33 -22.84 -4.33
N VAL A 113 9.17 -23.27 -4.83
CA VAL A 113 7.88 -23.03 -4.18
C VAL A 113 7.83 -23.79 -2.86
N VAL A 114 7.61 -23.08 -1.76
CA VAL A 114 7.52 -23.67 -0.41
C VAL A 114 6.08 -23.83 0.04
N TYR A 115 5.20 -22.91 -0.36
CA TYR A 115 3.77 -23.00 -0.07
C TYR A 115 2.91 -22.24 -1.08
N CYS A 116 1.68 -22.71 -1.25
CA CYS A 116 0.59 -22.00 -1.89
C CYS A 116 -0.60 -21.98 -0.91
N LYS A 117 -1.18 -20.81 -0.66
CA LYS A 117 -2.32 -20.60 0.24
C LYS A 117 -3.38 -19.77 -0.48
N PRO A 118 -4.67 -19.87 -0.11
CA PRO A 118 -5.65 -18.90 -0.59
C PRO A 118 -5.24 -17.48 -0.16
N SER A 119 -5.41 -16.53 -1.07
CA SER A 119 -5.14 -15.11 -0.82
C SER A 119 -6.12 -14.54 0.20
N ASN A 120 -5.82 -13.34 0.68
CA ASN A 120 -6.65 -12.65 1.65
C ASN A 120 -8.07 -12.45 1.09
N PRO A 121 -9.15 -12.90 1.77
CA PRO A 121 -10.53 -12.76 1.29
C PRO A 121 -11.01 -11.30 1.16
N TYR A 122 -10.16 -10.33 1.54
CA TYR A 122 -10.42 -8.90 1.42
C TYR A 122 -9.62 -8.22 0.29
N GLU A 123 -8.78 -8.95 -0.44
CA GLU A 123 -8.22 -8.48 -1.70
C GLU A 123 -9.20 -8.81 -2.84
N ASN A 124 -9.24 -7.97 -3.89
CA ASN A 124 -10.06 -8.27 -5.06
C ASN A 124 -9.70 -9.68 -5.55
N ASP A 125 -10.70 -10.54 -5.81
CA ASP A 125 -10.56 -11.95 -6.25
C ASP A 125 -9.78 -12.15 -7.57
N ARG A 126 -9.12 -11.11 -8.07
CA ARG A 126 -8.23 -11.07 -9.24
C ARG A 126 -7.00 -11.99 -9.09
N TYR A 127 -6.53 -12.24 -7.86
CA TYR A 127 -5.40 -13.15 -7.57
C TYR A 127 -5.70 -14.03 -6.34
N PRO A 128 -6.37 -15.19 -6.52
CA PRO A 128 -6.87 -16.02 -5.43
C PRO A 128 -5.79 -16.80 -4.67
N TYR A 129 -4.55 -16.88 -5.15
CA TYR A 129 -3.50 -17.68 -4.50
C TYR A 129 -2.29 -16.83 -4.06
N LEU A 130 -1.86 -17.00 -2.82
CA LEU A 130 -0.61 -16.47 -2.27
C LEU A 130 0.47 -17.55 -2.29
N ILE A 131 1.54 -17.29 -3.04
CA ILE A 131 2.65 -18.22 -3.27
C ILE A 131 3.87 -17.71 -2.54
N GLY A 132 4.53 -18.58 -1.76
CA GLY A 132 5.81 -18.29 -1.14
C GLY A 132 6.90 -19.16 -1.74
N ALA A 133 7.92 -18.53 -2.31
CA ALA A 133 9.06 -19.18 -2.94
C ALA A 133 10.37 -18.80 -2.22
N GLN A 134 11.28 -19.78 -2.09
CA GLN A 134 12.60 -19.62 -1.48
C GLN A 134 13.65 -19.53 -2.59
N PHE A 135 14.56 -18.56 -2.50
CA PHE A 135 15.60 -18.44 -3.51
C PHE A 135 16.60 -19.61 -3.43
N VAL A 136 17.06 -20.06 -4.58
CA VAL A 136 18.04 -21.15 -4.76
C VAL A 136 19.21 -20.58 -5.54
N ASN A 137 20.43 -20.71 -5.01
CA ASN A 137 21.68 -20.22 -5.60
C ASN A 137 21.68 -18.71 -5.93
N LEU A 138 21.54 -17.83 -4.92
CA LEU A 138 21.94 -16.44 -5.12
C LEU A 138 23.46 -16.34 -5.17
N THR A 139 23.97 -15.57 -6.12
CA THR A 139 25.37 -15.13 -6.11
C THR A 139 25.62 -14.26 -4.86
N PRO A 140 26.84 -14.27 -4.30
CA PRO A 140 27.18 -13.42 -3.16
C PRO A 140 27.05 -11.92 -3.49
N GLU A 141 27.23 -11.55 -4.76
CA GLU A 141 27.07 -10.16 -5.24
C GLU A 141 25.61 -9.71 -5.22
N ASP A 142 24.69 -10.51 -5.77
CA ASP A 142 23.25 -10.21 -5.75
C ASP A 142 22.69 -10.20 -4.34
N THR A 143 23.21 -11.08 -3.47
CA THR A 143 22.85 -11.11 -2.05
C THR A 143 23.25 -9.81 -1.35
N ALA A 144 24.44 -9.26 -1.67
CA ALA A 144 24.91 -8.00 -1.11
C ALA A 144 24.07 -6.80 -1.61
N LEU A 145 23.71 -6.78 -2.89
CA LEU A 145 22.82 -5.76 -3.46
C LEU A 145 21.43 -5.81 -2.83
N LEU A 146 20.87 -7.00 -2.66
CA LEU A 146 19.56 -7.20 -2.03
C LEU A 146 19.58 -6.77 -0.56
N ASN A 147 20.62 -7.14 0.19
CA ASN A 147 20.77 -6.72 1.59
C ASN A 147 20.93 -5.20 1.72
N LYS A 148 21.74 -4.59 0.85
CA LYS A 148 21.90 -3.13 0.81
C LYS A 148 20.57 -2.42 0.53
N HIS A 149 19.77 -2.96 -0.38
CA HIS A 149 18.44 -2.45 -0.67
C HIS A 149 17.51 -2.57 0.56
N ILE A 150 17.48 -3.76 1.18
CA ILE A 150 16.68 -4.01 2.38
C ILE A 150 17.04 -3.06 3.53
N ASP A 151 18.33 -2.85 3.77
CA ASP A 151 18.82 -1.99 4.86
C ASP A 151 18.52 -0.51 4.62
N LYS A 152 18.59 -0.03 3.37
CA LYS A 152 18.17 1.33 3.01
C LYS A 152 16.69 1.54 3.33
N THR A 153 15.83 0.65 2.85
CA THR A 153 14.37 0.72 3.06
C THR A 153 14.02 0.60 4.55
N LYS A 154 14.74 -0.22 5.31
CA LYS A 154 14.59 -0.38 6.76
C LYS A 154 14.95 0.88 7.54
N THR A 155 16.01 1.58 7.15
CA THR A 155 16.43 2.81 7.82
C THR A 155 15.39 3.90 7.64
N GLN A 156 14.85 4.03 6.43
CA GLN A 156 13.75 4.95 6.16
C GLN A 156 12.49 4.57 6.94
N GLN A 157 12.10 3.29 6.97
CA GLN A 157 10.94 2.85 7.74
C GLN A 157 11.12 3.08 9.25
N ARG A 158 12.34 2.91 9.78
CA ARG A 158 12.66 3.22 11.19
C ARG A 158 12.55 4.71 11.49
N ALA A 159 13.02 5.57 10.59
CA ALA A 159 12.87 7.01 10.75
C ALA A 159 11.40 7.43 10.74
N VAL A 160 10.61 6.92 9.79
CA VAL A 160 9.15 7.18 9.72
C VAL A 160 8.43 6.62 10.94
N ASN A 161 8.74 5.39 11.36
CA ASN A 161 8.15 4.81 12.57
C ASN A 161 8.57 5.57 13.83
N GLY A 162 9.80 6.07 13.89
CA GLY A 162 10.28 6.92 14.98
C GLY A 162 9.51 8.24 15.05
N LEU A 163 9.27 8.88 13.89
CA LEU A 163 8.47 10.10 13.79
C LEU A 163 6.99 9.85 14.13
N LEU A 164 6.44 8.72 13.70
CA LEU A 164 5.09 8.30 14.10
C LEU A 164 4.99 8.03 15.60
N LEU A 165 6.00 7.40 16.19
CA LEU A 165 6.03 7.12 17.61
C LEU A 165 6.22 8.40 18.43
N SER A 166 7.05 9.34 17.97
CA SER A 166 7.16 10.65 18.62
C SER A 166 5.85 11.44 18.54
N LEU A 167 5.16 11.38 17.39
CA LEU A 167 3.84 11.98 17.25
C LEU A 167 2.81 11.31 18.17
N ALA A 168 2.81 9.98 18.26
CA ALA A 168 1.93 9.25 19.16
C ALA A 168 2.21 9.56 20.63
N LEU A 169 3.48 9.69 21.02
CA LEU A 169 3.88 10.11 22.37
C LEU A 169 3.44 11.55 22.67
N LEU A 170 3.53 12.46 21.69
CA LEU A 170 3.03 13.83 21.84
C LEU A 170 1.51 13.86 22.05
N ILE A 171 0.76 13.08 21.27
CA ILE A 171 -0.69 12.93 21.42
C ILE A 171 -1.04 12.35 22.81
N LEU A 172 -0.25 11.40 23.32
CA LEU A 172 -0.48 10.79 24.62
C LEU A 172 -0.11 11.72 25.79
N ALA A 173 0.97 12.49 25.64
CA ALA A 173 1.44 13.41 26.68
C ALA A 173 0.54 14.65 26.82
N MET A 174 -0.03 15.13 25.72
CA MET A 174 -0.88 16.32 25.68
C MET A 174 -2.08 16.13 24.75
N PRO A 175 -3.09 15.34 25.16
CA PRO A 175 -4.25 15.07 24.31
C PRO A 175 -5.02 16.35 23.98
N ASP A 176 -5.22 17.25 24.94
CA ASP A 176 -5.97 18.49 24.72
C ASP A 176 -5.31 19.38 23.67
N ALA A 177 -3.97 19.52 23.72
CA ALA A 177 -3.23 20.29 22.72
C ALA A 177 -3.28 19.63 21.34
N ALA A 178 -3.18 18.30 21.27
CA ALA A 178 -3.26 17.56 20.01
C ALA A 178 -4.64 17.66 19.36
N PHE A 179 -5.71 17.50 20.15
CA PHE A 179 -7.08 17.71 19.69
C PHE A 179 -7.33 19.17 19.30
N GLY A 180 -6.81 20.13 20.07
CA GLY A 180 -6.87 21.55 19.75
C GLY A 180 -6.22 21.88 18.40
N LEU A 181 -5.03 21.34 18.14
CA LEU A 181 -4.32 21.55 16.87
C LEU A 181 -5.06 20.89 15.71
N LEU A 182 -5.56 19.67 15.88
CA LEU A 182 -6.34 18.96 14.85
C LEU A 182 -7.63 19.72 14.50
N MET A 183 -8.39 20.16 15.53
CA MET A 183 -9.61 20.92 15.33
C MET A 183 -9.33 22.29 14.73
N GLY A 184 -8.25 22.95 15.16
CA GLY A 184 -7.80 24.22 14.58
C GLY A 184 -7.43 24.07 13.10
N LEU A 185 -6.72 23.00 12.73
CA LEU A 185 -6.40 22.70 11.34
C LEU A 185 -7.66 22.45 10.50
N ILE A 186 -8.60 21.64 11.00
CA ILE A 186 -9.87 21.37 10.31
C ILE A 186 -10.67 22.66 10.12
N HIS A 187 -10.78 23.48 11.17
CA HIS A 187 -11.47 24.76 11.12
C HIS A 187 -10.81 25.70 10.09
N HIS A 188 -9.49 25.82 10.11
CA HIS A 188 -8.74 26.66 9.17
C HIS A 188 -8.91 26.19 7.72
N VAL A 189 -8.81 24.89 7.46
CA VAL A 189 -9.06 24.34 6.11
C VAL A 189 -10.48 24.66 5.65
N PHE A 190 -11.46 24.51 6.54
CA PHE A 190 -12.86 24.82 6.23
C PHE A 190 -13.07 26.31 5.93
N GLU A 191 -12.48 27.19 6.75
CA GLU A 191 -12.50 28.64 6.55
C GLU A 191 -11.90 29.04 5.20
N VAL A 192 -10.70 28.53 4.87
CA VAL A 192 -10.04 28.81 3.59
C VAL A 192 -10.90 28.34 2.41
N VAL A 193 -11.48 27.13 2.49
CA VAL A 193 -12.36 26.61 1.44
C VAL A 193 -13.59 27.50 1.26
N LEU A 194 -14.24 27.91 2.36
CA LEU A 194 -15.40 28.80 2.28
C LEU A 194 -15.03 30.18 1.74
N HIS A 195 -13.88 30.72 2.13
CA HIS A 195 -13.41 32.01 1.64
C HIS A 195 -13.13 31.97 0.14
N VAL A 196 -12.45 30.93 -0.34
CA VAL A 196 -12.21 30.74 -1.78
C VAL A 196 -13.52 30.57 -2.54
N ALA A 197 -14.48 29.83 -1.98
CA ALA A 197 -15.80 29.67 -2.59
C ALA A 197 -16.57 31.00 -2.66
N HIS A 198 -16.51 31.82 -1.61
CA HIS A 198 -17.13 33.16 -1.58
C HIS A 198 -16.51 34.10 -2.61
N LEU A 199 -15.16 34.13 -2.68
CA LEU A 199 -14.45 34.93 -3.68
C LEU A 199 -14.81 34.50 -5.11
N MET A 200 -14.96 33.19 -5.34
CA MET A 200 -15.39 32.69 -6.64
C MET A 200 -16.83 33.10 -6.98
N PHE A 201 -17.71 33.16 -5.97
CA PHE A 201 -19.08 33.65 -6.12
C PHE A 201 -19.11 35.16 -6.44
N GLU A 202 -18.39 35.99 -5.70
CA GLU A 202 -18.28 37.44 -5.98
C GLU A 202 -17.73 37.70 -7.39
N TYR A 203 -16.70 36.93 -7.78
CA TYR A 203 -16.15 37.02 -9.13
C TYR A 203 -17.21 36.64 -10.18
N ALA A 204 -17.99 35.59 -9.95
CA ALA A 204 -19.06 35.20 -10.87
C ALA A 204 -20.16 36.27 -10.97
N GLU A 205 -20.58 36.86 -9.85
CA GLU A 205 -21.56 37.94 -9.79
C GLU A 205 -21.09 39.16 -10.59
N TYR A 206 -19.87 39.64 -10.33
CA TYR A 206 -19.29 40.78 -11.04
C TYR A 206 -19.22 40.58 -12.56
N ASN A 207 -18.81 39.38 -13.01
CA ASN A 207 -18.77 39.07 -14.43
C ASN A 207 -20.19 38.99 -15.04
N LEU A 208 -21.16 38.42 -14.31
CA LEU A 208 -22.53 38.31 -14.79
C LEU A 208 -23.18 39.69 -14.94
N ASP A 209 -22.98 40.58 -13.97
CA ASP A 209 -23.44 41.97 -14.00
C ASP A 209 -22.92 42.67 -15.26
N HIS A 210 -21.61 42.62 -15.52
CA HIS A 210 -21.01 43.31 -16.66
C HIS A 210 -21.47 42.73 -18.00
N VAL A 211 -21.62 41.41 -18.10
CA VAL A 211 -22.10 40.74 -19.31
C VAL A 211 -23.55 41.13 -19.60
N ILE A 212 -24.42 41.19 -18.59
CA ILE A 212 -25.84 41.51 -18.76
C ILE A 212 -26.04 42.99 -19.09
N GLU A 213 -25.31 43.88 -18.41
CA GLU A 213 -25.34 45.31 -18.71
C GLU A 213 -24.94 45.57 -20.17
N HIS A 214 -23.85 44.95 -20.66
CA HIS A 214 -23.39 45.14 -22.03
C HIS A 214 -24.26 44.46 -23.08
N ALA A 215 -24.76 43.25 -22.81
CA ALA A 215 -25.57 42.50 -23.77
C ALA A 215 -26.97 43.11 -23.96
N PHE A 216 -27.58 43.64 -22.90
CA PHE A 216 -28.96 44.11 -22.91
C PHE A 216 -29.11 45.63 -22.81
N HIS A 217 -28.01 46.39 -22.68
CA HIS A 217 -28.04 47.86 -22.52
C HIS A 217 -29.03 48.30 -21.42
N THR A 218 -29.00 47.60 -20.31
CA THR A 218 -30.01 47.68 -19.25
C THR A 218 -29.56 48.64 -18.14
N ASP A 219 -30.49 49.36 -17.52
CA ASP A 219 -30.17 50.19 -16.33
C ASP A 219 -29.63 49.33 -15.18
N THR A 220 -28.75 49.91 -14.37
CA THR A 220 -28.03 49.23 -13.28
C THR A 220 -28.94 48.47 -12.30
N HIS A 221 -30.07 49.07 -11.93
CA HIS A 221 -31.05 48.44 -11.03
C HIS A 221 -31.70 47.19 -11.66
N THR A 222 -32.03 47.24 -12.95
CA THR A 222 -32.61 46.10 -13.66
C THR A 222 -31.59 44.98 -13.89
N THR A 223 -30.32 45.30 -14.15
CA THR A 223 -29.23 44.32 -14.24
C THR A 223 -29.08 43.54 -12.93
N GLN A 224 -29.01 44.24 -11.80
CA GLN A 224 -28.85 43.61 -10.47
C GLN A 224 -30.01 42.64 -10.13
N VAL A 225 -31.25 43.01 -10.47
CA VAL A 225 -32.42 42.15 -10.25
C VAL A 225 -32.34 40.88 -11.11
N ILE A 226 -31.95 41.01 -12.38
CA ILE A 226 -31.79 39.86 -13.29
C ILE A 226 -30.69 38.93 -12.79
N VAL A 227 -29.53 39.48 -12.40
CA VAL A 227 -28.38 38.73 -11.89
C VAL A 227 -28.72 37.96 -10.63
N PHE A 228 -29.43 38.60 -9.68
CA PHE A 228 -29.92 37.96 -8.47
C PHE A 228 -30.78 36.72 -8.79
N TYR A 229 -31.75 36.82 -9.70
CA TYR A 229 -32.61 35.69 -10.03
C TYR A 229 -31.86 34.55 -10.75
N ILE A 230 -30.89 34.88 -11.60
CA ILE A 230 -30.03 33.87 -12.25
C ILE A 230 -29.18 33.15 -11.20
N LEU A 231 -28.49 33.88 -10.33
CA LEU A 231 -27.66 33.31 -9.26
C LEU A 231 -28.49 32.49 -8.27
N CYS A 232 -29.69 32.95 -7.91
CA CYS A 232 -30.61 32.21 -7.04
C CYS A 232 -31.02 30.87 -7.67
N THR A 233 -31.35 30.88 -8.97
CA THR A 233 -31.70 29.66 -9.71
C THR A 233 -30.53 28.69 -9.81
N LEU A 234 -29.33 29.19 -10.14
CA LEU A 234 -28.11 28.38 -10.18
C LEU A 234 -27.75 27.83 -8.79
N GLY A 235 -27.92 28.62 -7.74
CA GLY A 235 -27.70 28.22 -6.35
C GLY A 235 -28.62 27.06 -5.94
N LEU A 236 -29.91 27.14 -6.26
CA LEU A 236 -30.88 26.05 -5.98
C LEU A 236 -30.53 24.77 -6.75
N VAL A 237 -30.14 24.89 -8.02
CA VAL A 237 -29.67 23.74 -8.82
C VAL A 237 -28.40 23.14 -8.23
N GLY A 238 -27.43 23.96 -7.84
CA GLY A 238 -26.20 23.55 -7.18
C GLY A 238 -26.48 22.81 -5.87
N LEU A 239 -27.37 23.36 -5.03
CA LEU A 239 -27.78 22.75 -3.77
C LEU A 239 -28.42 21.36 -4.00
N TYR A 240 -29.25 21.22 -5.03
CA TYR A 240 -29.85 19.95 -5.41
C TYR A 240 -28.81 18.89 -5.81
N PHE A 241 -27.79 19.28 -6.60
CA PHE A 241 -26.69 18.38 -6.95
C PHE A 241 -25.87 17.97 -5.72
N ILE A 242 -25.50 18.94 -4.88
CA ILE A 242 -24.75 18.72 -3.65
C ILE A 242 -25.49 17.74 -2.73
N TRP A 243 -26.79 17.97 -2.51
CA TRP A 243 -27.66 17.10 -1.71
C TRP A 243 -27.70 15.65 -2.23
N ARG A 244 -27.56 15.44 -3.54
CA ARG A 244 -27.55 14.11 -4.16
C ARG A 244 -26.18 13.44 -4.14
N ILE A 245 -25.10 14.22 -4.22
CA ILE A 245 -23.72 13.75 -4.27
C ILE A 245 -23.22 13.40 -2.86
N ILE A 246 -23.40 14.29 -1.89
CA ILE A 246 -22.94 14.11 -0.49
C ILE A 246 -23.30 12.73 0.08
N PRO A 247 -24.57 12.28 0.08
CA PRO A 247 -24.92 11.00 0.72
C PRO A 247 -24.28 9.80 0.03
N ARG A 248 -24.03 9.86 -1.29
CA ARG A 248 -23.33 8.79 -2.02
C ARG A 248 -21.86 8.71 -1.60
N HIS A 249 -21.19 9.86 -1.50
CA HIS A 249 -19.79 9.90 -1.06
C HIS A 249 -19.64 9.55 0.41
N CYS A 250 -20.53 10.03 1.28
CA CYS A 250 -20.55 9.66 2.69
C CYS A 250 -20.77 8.16 2.89
N ARG A 251 -21.69 7.53 2.15
CA ARG A 251 -21.90 6.07 2.20
C ARG A 251 -20.67 5.31 1.73
N ARG A 252 -20.03 5.72 0.63
CA ARG A 252 -18.83 5.05 0.11
C ARG A 252 -17.64 5.20 1.06
N ALA A 253 -17.41 6.40 1.58
CA ALA A 253 -16.37 6.67 2.56
C ALA A 253 -16.62 5.88 3.86
N GLY A 254 -17.86 5.87 4.34
CA GLY A 254 -18.29 5.11 5.51
C GLY A 254 -18.03 3.61 5.34
N ASN A 255 -18.45 3.02 4.22
CA ASN A 255 -18.20 1.59 3.95
C ASN A 255 -16.71 1.27 3.88
N SER A 256 -15.90 2.14 3.27
CA SER A 256 -14.44 1.97 3.22
C SER A 256 -13.80 2.08 4.60
N LEU A 257 -14.23 3.04 5.42
CA LEU A 257 -13.80 3.22 6.81
C LEU A 257 -14.17 2.01 7.67
N ILE A 258 -15.40 1.50 7.54
CA ILE A 258 -15.85 0.30 8.24
C ILE A 258 -15.00 -0.90 7.82
N ALA A 259 -14.78 -1.11 6.52
CA ALA A 259 -13.94 -2.21 6.04
C ALA A 259 -12.48 -2.07 6.53
N PHE A 260 -11.94 -0.86 6.59
CA PHE A 260 -10.62 -0.61 7.16
C PHE A 260 -10.58 -0.90 8.67
N TRP A 261 -11.57 -0.45 9.41
CA TRP A 261 -11.71 -0.70 10.85
C TRP A 261 -11.83 -2.20 11.13
N CYS A 262 -12.71 -2.91 10.42
CA CYS A 262 -12.89 -4.35 10.54
C CYS A 262 -11.58 -5.10 10.27
N ARG A 263 -10.84 -4.71 9.21
CA ARG A 263 -9.51 -5.28 8.92
C ARG A 263 -8.53 -5.05 10.06
N LYS A 264 -8.42 -3.81 10.58
CA LYS A 264 -7.50 -3.50 11.68
C LYS A 264 -7.89 -4.20 12.98
N LYS A 265 -9.18 -4.27 13.31
CA LYS A 265 -9.71 -5.02 14.46
C LYS A 265 -9.39 -6.51 14.35
N ALA A 266 -9.63 -7.13 13.20
CA ALA A 266 -9.33 -8.54 12.96
C ALA A 266 -7.83 -8.82 13.09
N SER A 267 -6.97 -7.97 12.51
CA SER A 267 -5.52 -8.08 12.68
C SER A 267 -5.07 -7.95 14.14
N CYS A 268 -5.67 -7.04 14.90
CA CYS A 268 -5.37 -6.86 16.32
C CYS A 268 -5.80 -8.08 17.15
N LEU A 269 -7.01 -8.61 16.92
CA LEU A 269 -7.51 -9.82 17.58
C LEU A 269 -6.65 -11.04 17.27
N TYR A 270 -6.24 -11.20 16.01
CA TYR A 270 -5.35 -12.28 15.60
C TYR A 270 -3.98 -12.16 16.28
N TYR A 271 -3.41 -10.94 16.31
CA TYR A 271 -2.16 -10.67 17.01
C TYR A 271 -2.24 -10.98 18.50
N TRP A 272 -3.33 -10.58 19.16
CA TRP A 272 -3.59 -10.89 20.56
C TRP A 272 -3.74 -12.40 20.82
N GLY A 273 -4.38 -13.13 19.91
CA GLY A 273 -4.53 -14.58 20.00
C GLY A 273 -3.20 -15.33 19.95
N GLU A 274 -2.24 -14.83 19.15
CA GLU A 274 -0.95 -15.49 18.91
C GLU A 274 0.13 -15.13 19.93
N GLN A 275 -0.10 -14.11 20.77
CA GLN A 275 0.84 -13.70 21.81
C GLN A 275 0.95 -14.70 22.96
N SER A 276 2.16 -14.85 23.49
CA SER A 276 2.43 -15.64 24.69
C SER A 276 1.75 -15.03 25.92
N LEU A 277 1.38 -15.85 26.92
CA LEU A 277 0.76 -15.35 28.16
C LEU A 277 1.64 -14.31 28.87
N ALA A 278 2.96 -14.48 28.81
CA ALA A 278 3.91 -13.55 29.40
C ALA A 278 3.88 -12.17 28.70
N ASP A 279 3.73 -12.12 27.38
CA ASP A 279 3.68 -10.85 26.65
C ASP A 279 2.32 -10.14 26.84
N LYS A 280 1.24 -10.89 27.01
CA LYS A 280 -0.07 -10.33 27.41
C LYS A 280 0.00 -9.62 28.77
N ILE A 281 0.63 -10.26 29.75
CA ILE A 281 0.82 -9.68 31.09
C ILE A 281 1.65 -8.39 31.02
N LYS A 282 2.73 -8.37 30.23
CA LYS A 282 3.53 -7.15 30.02
C LYS A 282 2.70 -6.02 29.42
N PHE A 283 1.89 -6.31 28.39
CA PHE A 283 1.04 -5.29 27.76
C PHE A 283 0.02 -4.70 28.73
N VAL A 284 -0.64 -5.55 29.51
CA VAL A 284 -1.60 -5.11 30.54
C VAL A 284 -0.88 -4.28 31.61
N GLY A 285 0.30 -4.72 32.06
CA GLY A 285 1.11 -3.98 33.04
C GLY A 285 1.52 -2.59 32.57
N ILE A 286 1.99 -2.47 31.33
CA ILE A 286 2.36 -1.17 30.72
C ILE A 286 1.13 -0.26 30.62
N THR A 287 -0.01 -0.81 30.21
CA THR A 287 -1.26 -0.03 30.07
C THR A 287 -1.73 0.47 31.44
N LEU A 288 -1.70 -0.38 32.47
CA LEU A 288 -2.10 -0.02 33.82
C LEU A 288 -1.16 1.04 34.42
N ALA A 289 0.14 0.91 34.18
CA ALA A 289 1.13 1.90 34.60
C ALA A 289 0.92 3.26 33.90
N ALA A 290 0.67 3.26 32.59
CA ALA A 290 0.41 4.49 31.84
C ALA A 290 -0.85 5.21 32.33
N VAL A 291 -1.95 4.47 32.56
CA VAL A 291 -3.19 5.03 33.11
C VAL A 291 -2.99 5.55 34.53
N GLY A 292 -2.25 4.82 35.37
CA GLY A 292 -1.91 5.26 36.73
C GLY A 292 -1.07 6.55 36.75
N CYS A 293 -0.05 6.64 35.90
CA CYS A 293 0.74 7.87 35.74
C CYS A 293 -0.12 9.04 35.25
N TYR A 294 -1.03 8.81 34.31
CA TYR A 294 -1.92 9.85 33.81
C TYR A 294 -2.89 10.34 34.90
N GLY A 295 -3.47 9.42 35.68
CA GLY A 295 -4.34 9.78 36.80
C GLY A 295 -3.61 10.54 37.91
N TYR A 296 -2.33 10.26 38.14
CA TYR A 296 -1.51 10.98 39.12
C TYR A 296 -1.10 12.39 38.66
N PHE A 297 -0.91 12.58 37.34
CA PHE A 297 -0.57 13.89 36.76
C PHE A 297 -1.80 14.80 36.53
N ALA A 298 -3.01 14.23 36.50
CA ALA A 298 -4.25 14.96 36.30
C ALA A 298 -4.90 15.48 37.61
N ILE A 299 -4.32 15.14 38.76
CA ILE A 299 -4.66 15.67 40.10
C ILE A 299 -3.64 16.75 40.47
#